data_AF-A0A377BPS9-F1
#
_entry.id   AF-A0A377BPS9-F1
#
_cell.length_a   1.000
_cell.length_b   1.000
_cell.length_c   1.000
_cell.angle_alpha   90.00
_cell.angle_beta   90.00
_cell.angle_gamma   90.00
#
_symmetry.space_group_name_H-M   'P 1'
#
loop_
_entity.id
_entity.type
_entity.pdbx_description
1 polymer ?
#
loop_
_entity_poly.entity_id
_entity_poly.type
_entity_poly.pdbx_seq_one_letter_code
_entity_poly.pdbx_strand_id
1 'polypeptide(L)' 'MFLQAEGFSPSDTVFFDDNADNIEGANQLGITSILVKDKTTIPDYFAKVLC' A
#
# COMPACT_ATOMS: atom_id res chain seq x y z
N MET A 1 -12.45 -11.68 -1.15
CA MET A 1 -11.38 -11.35 -2.12
C MET A 1 -11.65 -9.96 -2.68
N PHE A 2 -10.93 -8.95 -2.19
CA PHE A 2 -11.23 -7.53 -2.41
C PHE A 2 -10.75 -7.02 -3.79
N LEU A 3 -9.65 -7.56 -4.32
CA LEU A 3 -9.02 -7.06 -5.54
C LEU A 3 -9.76 -7.38 -6.84
N GLN A 4 -10.61 -8.42 -6.87
CA GLN A 4 -11.41 -8.72 -8.06
C GLN A 4 -12.58 -7.72 -8.23
N ALA A 5 -12.99 -7.04 -7.16
CA ALA A 5 -14.16 -6.16 -7.17
C ALA A 5 -13.84 -4.74 -7.67
N GLU A 6 -12.59 -4.30 -7.57
CA GLU A 6 -12.18 -2.91 -7.87
C GLU A 6 -11.66 -2.74 -9.31
N GLY A 7 -11.36 -3.83 -10.04
CA GLY A 7 -10.95 -3.77 -11.45
C GLY A 7 -9.57 -3.18 -11.73
N PHE A 8 -8.77 -2.87 -10.69
CA PHE A 8 -7.40 -2.37 -10.81
C PHE A 8 -6.38 -3.51 -10.77
N SER A 9 -5.31 -3.36 -11.56
CA SER A 9 -4.19 -4.30 -11.49
C SER A 9 -3.43 -4.11 -10.17
N PRO A 10 -2.87 -5.18 -9.56
CA PRO A 10 -2.03 -5.06 -8.37
C PRO A 10 -0.86 -4.07 -8.56
N SER A 11 -0.35 -3.96 -9.78
CA SER A 11 0.71 -3.01 -10.17
C SER A 11 0.28 -1.53 -10.14
N ASP A 12 -1.01 -1.23 -10.26
CA ASP A 12 -1.55 0.14 -10.19
C ASP A 12 -2.06 0.48 -8.78
N THR A 13 -1.88 -0.43 -7.82
CA THR A 13 -2.42 -0.31 -6.46
C THR A 13 -1.30 -0.03 -5.46
N VAL A 14 -1.54 0.93 -4.57
CA VAL A 14 -0.69 1.18 -3.39
C VAL A 14 -1.53 0.95 -2.12
N PHE A 15 -1.04 0.11 -1.21
CA PHE A 15 -1.70 -0.26 0.03
C PHE A 15 -0.94 0.27 1.25
N PHE A 16 -1.66 0.87 2.21
CA PHE A 16 -1.11 1.40 3.46
C PHE A 16 -1.83 0.75 4.64
N ASP A 17 -1.08 0.18 5.57
CA ASP A 17 -1.61 -0.46 6.78
C ASP A 17 -0.53 -0.37 7.88
N ASP A 18 -0.93 -0.34 9.16
CA ASP A 18 -0.02 -0.33 10.31
C ASP A 18 0.28 -1.74 10.86
N ASN A 19 -0.38 -2.76 10.31
CA ASN A 19 -0.15 -4.17 10.63
C ASN A 19 0.78 -4.84 9.60
N ALA A 20 1.90 -5.41 10.08
CA ALA A 20 2.89 -6.09 9.25
C ALA A 20 2.33 -7.31 8.49
N ASP A 21 1.38 -8.05 9.07
CA ASP A 21 0.80 -9.24 8.44
C ASP A 21 -0.05 -8.85 7.22
N ASN A 22 -0.77 -7.73 7.30
CA ASN A 22 -1.56 -7.20 6.19
C ASN A 22 -0.65 -6.73 5.04
N ILE A 23 0.49 -6.13 5.37
CA ILE A 23 1.50 -5.71 4.39
C ILE A 23 2.14 -6.92 3.68
N GLU A 24 2.44 -7.98 4.41
CA GLU A 24 2.96 -9.21 3.81
C GLU A 24 1.94 -9.83 2.84
N GLY A 25 0.66 -9.92 3.26
CA GLY A 25 -0.41 -10.42 2.41
C GLY A 25 -0.58 -9.62 1.12
N ALA A 26 -0.49 -8.29 1.19
CA ALA A 26 -0.59 -7.42 0.02
C ALA A 26 0.65 -7.54 -0.90
N ASN A 27 1.86 -7.65 -0.34
CA ASN A 27 3.08 -7.88 -1.13
C ASN A 27 3.04 -9.20 -1.91
N GLN A 28 2.51 -10.27 -1.31
CA GLN A 28 2.34 -11.57 -1.99
C GLN A 28 1.39 -11.50 -3.20
N LEU A 29 0.47 -10.52 -3.20
CA LEU A 29 -0.46 -10.26 -4.30
C LEU A 29 0.12 -9.31 -5.36
N GLY A 30 1.37 -8.85 -5.19
CA GLY A 30 2.04 -7.94 -6.11
C GLY A 30 1.63 -6.47 -5.95
N ILE A 31 1.03 -6.11 -4.82
CA ILE A 31 0.63 -4.73 -4.50
C ILE A 31 1.79 -3.99 -3.86
N THR A 32 2.01 -2.74 -4.29
CA THR A 32 2.96 -1.86 -3.61
C THR A 32 2.45 -1.57 -2.21
N SER A 33 3.10 -2.13 -1.18
CA SER A 33 2.59 -2.07 0.19
C SER A 33 3.54 -1.30 1.12
N ILE A 34 3.00 -0.33 1.87
CA ILE A 34 3.75 0.57 2.75
C ILE A 34 3.27 0.40 4.19
N LEU A 35 4.16 -0.07 5.08
CA LEU A 35 3.87 -0.16 6.51
C LEU A 35 3.86 1.24 7.15
N VAL A 36 2.73 1.63 7.72
CA VAL A 36 2.55 2.89 8.45
C VAL A 36 3.15 2.75 9.85
N LYS A 37 4.27 3.45 10.09
CA LYS A 37 4.96 3.41 11.39
C LYS A 37 4.45 4.47 12.35
N ASP A 38 4.04 5.61 11.80
CA ASP A 38 3.54 6.76 12.54
C ASP A 38 2.77 7.70 11.61
N LYS A 39 2.27 8.79 12.18
CA LYS A 39 1.49 9.82 11.48
C LYS A 39 2.25 10.54 10.35
N THR A 40 3.58 10.43 10.25
CA THR A 40 4.35 11.08 9.18
C THR A 40 4.48 10.21 7.94
N THR A 41 4.26 8.90 8.06
CA THR A 41 4.51 7.94 6.97
C THR A 41 3.70 8.28 5.70
N ILE A 42 2.41 8.58 5.82
CA ILE A 42 1.56 8.92 4.67
C ILE A 42 1.93 10.29 4.07
N PRO A 43 2.02 11.39 4.85
CA PRO A 43 2.51 12.67 4.33
C PRO A 43 3.87 12.58 3.62
N ASP A 44 4.83 11.87 4.21
CA ASP A 44 6.19 11.74 3.66
C ASP A 44 6.21 10.96 2.35
N TYR A 45 5.35 9.95 2.20
CA TYR A 45 5.21 9.19 0.95
C TYR A 45 4.76 10.09 -0.20
N PHE A 46 3.68 10.86 -0.01
CA PHE A 46 3.17 11.74 -1.06
C PHE A 46 4.06 12.96 -1.31
N ALA A 47 4.77 13.46 -0.30
CA ALA A 47 5.73 14.55 -0.47
C ALA A 47 6.92 14.15 -1.36
N LYS A 48 7.39 12.90 -1.27
CA LYS A 48 8.49 12.38 -2.10
C LYS A 48 8.11 12.17 -3.56
N VAL A 49 6.84 11.92 -3.85
CA VAL A 49 6.36 11.64 -5.21
C VAL A 49 6.16 12.92 -6.04
N LEU A 50 6.10 14.08 -5.40
CA LEU A 50 5.86 15.38 -6.07
C LEU A 50 7.13 16.12 -6.52
N CYS A 51 8.32 15.54 -6.34
CA CYS A 51 9.62 16.09 -6.75
C CYS A 51 10.27 15.25 -7.85
#